data_AF-A0A527ZAY4-F1
#
_entry.id   AF-A0A527ZAY4-F1
#
_cell.length_a   1.000
_cell.length_b   1.000
_cell.length_c   1.000
_cell.angle_alpha   90.00
_cell.angle_beta   90.00
_cell.angle_gamma   90.00
#
_symmetry.space_group_name_H-M   'P 1'
#
loop_
_entity.id
_entity.type
_entity.pdbx_description
1 polymer ?
#
loop_
_entity_poly.entity_id
_entity_poly.type
_entity_poly.pdbx_seq_one_letter_code
_entity_poly.pdbx_strand_id
1 'polypeptide(L)'
;LTSSVGVAAIFMAIGGAGWLITWTGTDVWVQLASPRWVAGRTLSIYYALTYGGIAAGSWIWGAVAQNYSLTWALLRAAGALLLVAAVGIVLPVRPWEESDQESSDFRAPELALDLKPRSGPIVARVDYSISEKDIDAFLARMRAKRHAFSRAGARNWTLQRNLHTPSLWTETFRTPTWMDFLRLHHRLTLADKEVDQHLFALHAGDHPPRTVLS
;
A
#
# COMPACT_ATOMS: atom_id res chain seq x y z
N LEU A 1 -10.30 -40.80 25.98
CA LEU A 1 -9.72 -39.62 26.64
C LEU A 1 -8.70 -40.13 27.65
N THR A 2 -7.49 -39.56 27.70
CA THR A 2 -6.42 -39.97 28.62
C THR A 2 -6.84 -39.83 30.08
N SER A 3 -6.71 -40.90 30.88
CA SER A 3 -7.09 -40.92 32.31
C SER A 3 -6.18 -40.08 33.23
N SER A 4 -5.14 -39.43 32.69
CA SER A 4 -4.20 -38.61 33.45
C SER A 4 -4.49 -37.12 33.27
N VAL A 5 -4.99 -36.49 34.34
CA VAL A 5 -5.30 -35.06 34.41
C VAL A 5 -4.06 -34.20 34.09
N GLY A 6 -2.87 -34.63 34.49
CA GLY A 6 -1.62 -33.91 34.22
C GLY A 6 -1.30 -33.82 32.73
N VAL A 7 -1.53 -34.90 31.98
CA VAL A 7 -1.32 -34.92 30.52
C VAL A 7 -2.33 -34.00 29.84
N ALA A 8 -3.60 -34.06 30.23
CA ALA A 8 -4.64 -33.17 29.69
C ALA A 8 -4.33 -31.69 29.96
N ALA A 9 -3.84 -31.36 31.16
CA ALA A 9 -3.47 -30.00 31.54
C ALA A 9 -2.33 -29.44 30.67
N ILE A 10 -1.29 -30.24 30.39
CA ILE A 10 -0.17 -29.84 29.53
C ILE A 10 -0.66 -29.58 28.09
N PHE A 11 -1.45 -30.48 27.52
CA PHE A 11 -1.99 -30.29 26.17
C PHE A 11 -2.93 -29.09 26.07
N MET A 12 -3.77 -28.84 27.09
CA MET A 12 -4.59 -27.63 27.14
C MET A 12 -3.75 -26.36 27.26
N ALA A 13 -2.66 -26.38 28.06
CA ALA A 13 -1.77 -25.24 28.19
C ALA A 13 -1.07 -24.90 26.87
N ILE A 14 -0.55 -25.91 26.16
CA ILE A 14 0.06 -25.73 24.84
C ILE A 14 -0.95 -25.23 23.82
N GLY A 15 -2.15 -25.82 23.79
CA GLY A 15 -3.24 -25.39 22.91
C GLY A 15 -3.67 -23.94 23.18
N GLY A 16 -3.79 -23.56 24.46
CA GLY A 16 -4.13 -22.20 24.87
C GLY A 16 -3.05 -21.18 24.51
N ALA A 17 -1.77 -21.52 24.72
CA ALA A 17 -0.64 -20.68 24.33
C ALA A 17 -0.60 -20.47 22.81
N GLY A 18 -0.75 -21.54 22.03
CA GLY A 18 -0.78 -21.48 20.57
C GLY A 18 -1.96 -20.65 20.05
N TRP A 19 -3.14 -20.80 20.65
CA TRP A 19 -4.32 -20.00 20.34
C TRP A 19 -4.05 -18.51 20.58
N LEU A 20 -3.49 -18.15 21.73
CA LEU A 20 -3.25 -16.75 22.09
C LEU A 20 -2.23 -16.08 21.16
N ILE A 21 -1.12 -16.77 20.88
CA ILE A 21 -0.07 -16.29 19.96
C ILE A 21 -0.65 -16.08 18.56
N THR A 22 -1.42 -17.05 18.05
CA THR A 22 -2.02 -16.96 16.72
C THR A 22 -3.04 -15.83 16.63
N TRP A 23 -3.92 -15.71 17.64
CA TRP A 23 -4.95 -14.68 17.67
C TRP A 23 -4.36 -13.28 17.71
N THR A 24 -3.45 -13.03 18.65
CA THR A 24 -2.80 -11.73 18.82
C THR A 24 -1.88 -11.39 17.64
N GLY A 25 -1.10 -12.37 17.16
CA GLY A 25 -0.28 -12.21 15.98
C GLY A 25 -1.11 -11.79 14.78
N THR A 26 -2.19 -12.52 14.48
CA THR A 26 -3.06 -12.23 13.33
C THR A 26 -3.67 -10.84 13.42
N ASP A 27 -4.10 -10.42 14.61
CA ASP A 27 -4.67 -9.08 14.82
C ASP A 27 -3.64 -7.98 14.54
N VAL A 28 -2.41 -8.12 15.04
CA VAL A 28 -1.30 -7.21 14.75
C VAL A 28 -0.96 -7.21 13.25
N TRP A 29 -0.89 -8.38 12.62
CA TRP A 29 -0.64 -8.50 11.18
C TRP A 29 -1.70 -7.79 10.33
N VAL A 30 -2.99 -7.93 10.68
CA VAL A 30 -4.09 -7.23 10.00
C VAL A 30 -3.98 -5.72 10.17
N GLN A 31 -3.60 -5.26 11.37
CA GLN A 31 -3.39 -3.83 11.63
C GLN A 31 -2.19 -3.27 10.84
N LEU A 32 -1.08 -4.00 10.78
CA LEU A 32 0.13 -3.59 10.05
C LEU A 32 -0.06 -3.64 8.53
N ALA A 33 -0.78 -4.63 8.02
CA ALA A 33 -1.08 -4.75 6.59
C ALA A 33 -2.10 -3.71 6.09
N SER A 34 -2.89 -3.12 6.99
CA SER A 34 -3.91 -2.16 6.61
C SER A 34 -3.39 -0.71 6.62
N PRO A 35 -3.56 0.05 5.52
CA PRO A 35 -3.24 1.47 5.51
C PRO A 35 -4.03 2.23 6.59
N ARG A 36 -3.37 3.17 7.29
CA ARG A 36 -3.97 3.94 8.41
C ARG A 36 -5.25 4.70 8.03
N TRP A 37 -5.46 5.00 6.75
CA TRP A 37 -6.64 5.69 6.23
C TRP A 37 -7.84 4.77 5.93
N VAL A 38 -7.65 3.43 5.92
CA VAL A 38 -8.72 2.41 5.76
C VAL A 38 -8.80 1.44 6.94
N ALA A 39 -7.86 1.50 7.90
CA ALA A 39 -7.76 0.57 9.03
C ALA A 39 -9.09 0.23 9.70
N GLY A 40 -9.95 1.23 9.94
CA GLY A 40 -11.27 1.01 10.55
C GLY A 40 -12.20 0.10 9.73
N ARG A 41 -12.20 0.21 8.40
CA ARG A 41 -13.03 -0.63 7.52
C ARG A 41 -12.48 -2.05 7.44
N THR A 42 -11.17 -2.19 7.28
CA THR A 42 -10.49 -3.50 7.25
C THR A 42 -10.76 -4.27 8.53
N LEU A 43 -10.59 -3.62 9.69
CA LEU A 43 -10.77 -4.23 10.99
C LEU A 43 -12.23 -4.62 11.25
N SER A 44 -13.18 -3.80 10.77
CA SER A 44 -14.61 -4.12 10.86
C SER A 44 -14.97 -5.39 10.08
N ILE A 45 -14.46 -5.53 8.84
CA ILE A 45 -14.67 -6.72 8.02
C ILE A 45 -14.00 -7.94 8.66
N TYR A 46 -12.77 -7.77 9.15
CA TYR A 46 -12.03 -8.82 9.86
C TYR A 46 -12.79 -9.36 11.07
N TYR A 47 -13.30 -8.48 11.95
CA TYR A 47 -14.08 -8.91 13.10
C TYR A 47 -15.42 -9.53 12.69
N ALA A 48 -16.10 -8.98 11.69
CA ALA A 48 -17.35 -9.55 11.20
C ALA A 48 -17.17 -10.98 10.68
N LEU A 49 -16.13 -11.23 9.87
CA LEU A 49 -15.80 -12.58 9.40
C LEU A 49 -15.36 -13.49 10.54
N THR A 50 -14.54 -13.00 11.46
CA THR A 50 -14.05 -13.78 12.60
C THR A 50 -15.19 -14.23 13.50
N TYR A 51 -16.06 -13.31 13.93
CA TYR A 51 -17.20 -13.67 14.77
C TYR A 51 -18.25 -14.49 14.01
N GLY A 52 -18.48 -14.21 12.73
CA GLY A 52 -19.33 -15.03 11.87
C GLY A 52 -18.81 -16.46 11.73
N GLY A 53 -17.49 -16.62 11.56
CA GLY A 53 -16.80 -17.90 11.51
C GLY A 53 -16.88 -18.66 12.83
N ILE A 54 -16.70 -17.98 13.96
CA ILE A 54 -16.86 -18.58 15.30
C ILE A 54 -18.30 -19.07 15.49
N ALA A 55 -19.31 -18.29 15.11
CA ALA A 55 -20.70 -18.68 15.22
C ALA A 55 -21.03 -19.90 14.36
N ALA A 56 -20.68 -19.86 13.06
CA ALA A 56 -20.91 -20.96 12.13
C ALA A 56 -20.13 -22.22 12.55
N GLY A 57 -18.86 -22.07 12.93
CA GLY A 57 -18.01 -23.17 13.39
C GLY A 57 -18.54 -23.81 14.66
N SER A 58 -18.95 -23.01 15.64
CA SER A 58 -19.55 -23.51 16.90
C SER A 58 -20.83 -24.29 16.62
N TRP A 59 -21.66 -23.81 15.69
CA TRP A 59 -22.88 -24.52 15.29
C TRP A 59 -22.58 -25.85 14.59
N ILE A 60 -21.68 -25.86 13.61
CA ILE A 60 -21.28 -27.07 12.86
C ILE A 60 -20.68 -28.12 13.81
N TRP A 61 -19.69 -27.73 14.62
CA TRP A 61 -19.03 -28.65 15.54
C TRP A 61 -19.94 -29.09 16.68
N GLY A 62 -20.84 -28.22 17.16
CA GLY A 62 -21.88 -28.57 18.12
C GLY A 62 -22.84 -29.63 17.58
N ALA A 63 -23.32 -29.47 16.35
CA ALA A 63 -24.19 -30.44 15.69
C ALA A 63 -23.48 -31.79 15.44
N VAL A 64 -22.20 -31.77 15.07
CA VAL A 64 -21.40 -33.00 14.88
C VAL A 64 -21.15 -33.70 16.22
N ALA A 65 -20.87 -32.96 17.30
CA ALA A 65 -20.65 -33.51 18.62
C ALA A 65 -21.91 -34.19 19.20
N GLN A 66 -23.09 -33.63 18.94
CA GLN A 66 -24.36 -34.19 19.39
C GLN A 66 -24.77 -35.46 18.65
N ASN A 67 -24.52 -35.55 17.33
CA ASN A 67 -25.07 -36.63 16.50
C ASN A 67 -24.14 -37.84 16.31
N TYR A 68 -22.81 -37.67 16.38
CA TYR A 68 -21.88 -38.75 16.03
C TYR A 68 -21.07 -39.28 17.20
N SER A 69 -20.26 -38.45 17.84
CA SER A 69 -19.49 -38.72 19.07
C SER A 69 -18.45 -37.61 19.27
N LEU A 70 -18.13 -37.29 20.53
CA LEU A 70 -17.12 -36.30 20.90
C LEU A 70 -15.73 -36.61 20.29
N THR A 71 -15.37 -37.88 20.17
CA THR A 71 -14.07 -38.29 19.61
C THR A 71 -13.95 -37.93 18.12
N TRP A 72 -15.01 -38.15 17.34
CA TRP A 72 -15.03 -37.80 15.91
C TRP A 72 -15.03 -36.29 15.68
N ALA A 73 -15.73 -35.54 16.53
CA ALA A 73 -15.72 -34.07 16.48
C ALA A 73 -14.30 -33.52 16.71
N LEU A 74 -13.60 -33.99 17.74
CA LEU A 74 -12.23 -33.57 18.05
C LEU A 74 -11.23 -33.95 16.95
N LEU A 75 -11.35 -35.16 16.38
CA LEU A 75 -10.46 -35.60 15.31
C LEU A 75 -10.60 -34.75 14.04
N ARG A 76 -11.85 -34.44 13.68
CA ARG A 76 -12.17 -33.60 12.51
C ARG A 76 -11.77 -32.15 12.73
N ALA A 77 -11.91 -31.62 13.96
CA ALA A 77 -11.43 -30.29 14.31
C ALA A 77 -9.90 -30.19 14.22
N ALA A 78 -9.18 -31.21 14.69
CA ALA A 78 -7.72 -31.29 14.52
C ALA A 78 -7.32 -31.32 13.03
N GLY A 79 -8.04 -32.09 12.21
CA GLY A 79 -7.84 -32.11 10.76
C GLY A 79 -8.09 -30.74 10.09
N ALA A 80 -9.15 -30.04 10.51
CA ALA A 80 -9.45 -28.70 10.00
C ALA A 80 -8.35 -27.69 10.36
N LEU A 81 -7.82 -27.75 11.59
CA LEU A 81 -6.69 -26.91 12.02
C LEU A 81 -5.44 -27.16 11.19
N LEU A 82 -5.11 -28.43 10.90
CA LEU A 82 -3.98 -28.78 10.04
C LEU A 82 -4.16 -28.27 8.61
N LEU A 83 -5.38 -28.34 8.08
CA LEU A 83 -5.69 -27.84 6.74
C LEU A 83 -5.52 -26.30 6.69
N VAL A 84 -6.00 -25.59 7.70
CA VAL A 84 -5.78 -24.13 7.83
C VAL A 84 -4.29 -23.79 7.93
N ALA A 85 -3.52 -24.55 8.72
CA ALA A 85 -2.07 -24.37 8.82
C ALA A 85 -1.37 -24.61 7.48
N ALA A 86 -1.76 -25.64 6.73
CA ALA A 86 -1.22 -25.94 5.41
C ALA A 86 -1.54 -24.82 4.40
N VAL A 87 -2.77 -24.29 4.42
CA VAL A 87 -3.17 -23.15 3.60
C VAL A 87 -2.33 -21.91 3.94
N GLY A 88 -2.05 -21.66 5.23
CA GLY A 88 -1.19 -20.55 5.66
C GLY A 88 0.26 -20.65 5.16
N ILE A 89 0.76 -21.86 4.91
CA ILE A 89 2.10 -22.08 4.33
C ILE A 89 2.08 -21.86 2.80
N VAL A 90 1.01 -22.29 2.12
CA VAL A 90 0.87 -22.19 0.65
C VAL A 90 0.51 -20.76 0.21
N LEU A 91 -0.27 -20.05 1.01
CA LEU A 91 -0.68 -18.66 0.79
C LEU A 91 -0.08 -17.78 1.89
N PRO A 92 1.26 -17.57 1.90
CA PRO A 92 1.87 -16.67 2.86
C PRO A 92 1.30 -15.27 2.62
N VAL A 93 0.70 -14.71 3.68
CA VAL A 93 0.28 -13.32 3.69
C VAL A 93 1.55 -12.49 3.58
N ARG A 94 1.86 -12.03 2.37
CA ARG A 94 2.99 -11.12 2.15
C ARG A 94 2.70 -9.87 2.99
N PRO A 95 3.61 -9.49 3.90
CA PRO A 95 3.50 -8.21 4.57
C PRO A 95 3.29 -7.14 3.51
N TRP A 96 2.42 -6.18 3.77
CA TRP A 96 2.45 -4.93 3.03
C TRP A 96 3.82 -4.33 3.32
N GLU A 97 4.79 -4.61 2.45
CA GLU A 97 6.15 -4.12 2.62
C GLU A 97 6.07 -2.60 2.64
N GLU A 98 6.59 -2.04 3.72
CA GLU A 98 6.95 -0.63 3.84
C GLU A 98 7.85 -0.17 2.68
N SER A 99 8.34 -1.08 1.82
CA SER A 99 8.94 -0.80 0.51
C SER A 99 8.05 0.06 -0.42
N ASP A 100 6.72 -0.08 -0.35
CA ASP A 100 5.81 0.80 -1.11
C ASP A 100 5.75 2.22 -0.50
N GLN A 101 6.21 2.37 0.76
CA GLN A 101 6.31 3.63 1.49
C GLN A 101 7.73 4.24 1.45
N GLU A 102 8.78 3.41 1.38
CA GLU A 102 10.18 3.85 1.34
C GLU A 102 10.71 4.14 -0.07
N SER A 103 10.06 3.66 -1.14
CA SER A 103 10.54 3.99 -2.49
C SER A 103 10.30 5.45 -2.89
N SER A 104 9.53 6.23 -2.14
CA SER A 104 9.51 7.68 -2.32
C SER A 104 10.77 8.28 -1.69
N ASP A 105 11.94 8.03 -2.30
CA ASP A 105 13.15 8.84 -2.17
C ASP A 105 12.93 10.26 -2.75
N PHE A 106 11.69 10.75 -2.68
CA PHE A 106 11.34 12.12 -2.93
C PHE A 106 11.87 12.94 -1.76
N ARG A 107 13.14 13.29 -1.86
CA ARG A 107 13.73 14.30 -1.01
C ARG A 107 13.09 15.63 -1.38
N ALA A 108 12.22 16.13 -0.50
CA ALA A 108 11.64 17.45 -0.68
C ALA A 108 12.79 18.45 -0.90
N PRO A 109 12.73 19.27 -1.96
CA PRO A 109 13.80 20.20 -2.27
C PRO A 109 14.03 21.14 -1.07
N GLU A 110 15.29 21.49 -0.81
CA GLU A 110 15.64 22.44 0.25
C GLU A 110 15.00 23.79 -0.08
N LEU A 111 13.93 24.11 0.64
CA LEU A 111 13.23 25.37 0.53
C LEU A 111 13.89 26.38 1.46
N ALA A 112 14.19 27.56 0.95
CA ALA A 112 14.66 28.69 1.77
C ALA A 112 13.58 29.22 2.74
N LEU A 113 12.33 28.77 2.58
CA LEU A 113 11.17 29.20 3.36
C LEU A 113 10.62 28.01 4.17
N ASP A 114 10.38 28.21 5.46
CA ASP A 114 9.74 27.21 6.32
C ASP A 114 8.23 27.13 6.03
N LEU A 115 7.84 26.21 5.15
CA LEU A 115 6.46 25.99 4.75
C LEU A 115 5.73 25.10 5.76
N LYS A 116 4.71 25.66 6.42
CA LYS A 116 3.75 24.87 7.20
C LYS A 116 2.96 23.91 6.28
N PRO A 117 2.44 22.78 6.78
CA PRO A 117 1.69 21.81 5.96
C PRO A 117 0.46 22.38 5.24
N ARG A 118 -0.16 23.42 5.81
CA ARG A 118 -1.32 24.13 5.22
C ARG A 118 -0.94 25.40 4.46
N SER A 119 0.35 25.69 4.33
CA SER A 119 0.81 26.79 3.49
C SER A 119 0.32 26.57 2.07
N GLY A 120 -0.07 27.69 1.45
CA GLY A 120 -1.11 27.81 0.42
C GLY A 120 -0.87 27.06 -0.89
N PRO A 121 -1.42 27.56 -2.00
CA PRO A 121 -1.36 26.83 -3.25
C PRO A 121 0.08 26.78 -3.75
N ILE A 122 0.62 25.57 -3.88
CA ILE A 122 1.96 25.33 -4.40
C ILE A 122 1.85 25.13 -5.90
N VAL A 123 2.62 25.91 -6.67
CA VAL A 123 2.77 25.71 -8.10
C VAL A 123 4.16 25.14 -8.34
N ALA A 124 4.20 23.95 -8.94
CA ALA A 124 5.44 23.33 -9.36
C ALA A 124 5.58 23.47 -10.86
N ARG A 125 6.73 23.99 -11.29
CA ARG A 125 7.11 24.13 -12.68
C ARG A 125 8.36 23.30 -12.94
N VAL A 126 8.34 22.49 -14.00
CA VAL A 126 9.50 21.69 -14.40
C VAL A 126 9.83 22.01 -15.84
N ASP A 127 11.06 22.46 -16.08
CA ASP A 127 11.55 22.78 -17.41
C ASP A 127 12.38 21.63 -17.99
N TYR A 128 12.00 21.16 -19.17
CA TYR A 128 12.67 20.11 -19.94
C TYR A 128 13.25 20.69 -21.24
N SER A 129 14.47 20.30 -21.59
CA SER A 129 15.08 20.56 -22.89
C SER A 129 15.05 19.25 -23.68
N ILE A 130 14.26 19.19 -24.74
CA ILE A 130 14.03 17.98 -25.53
C ILE A 130 14.44 18.24 -26.98
N SER A 131 15.18 17.29 -27.56
CA SER A 131 15.59 17.33 -28.98
C SER A 131 14.38 17.13 -29.90
N GLU A 132 14.40 17.74 -31.09
CA GLU A 132 13.28 17.64 -32.04
C GLU A 132 12.96 16.21 -32.47
N LYS A 133 13.97 15.32 -32.49
CA LYS A 133 13.81 13.91 -32.87
C LYS A 133 13.01 13.10 -31.85
N ASP A 134 12.98 13.54 -30.59
CA ASP A 134 12.41 12.79 -29.47
C ASP A 134 11.06 13.37 -29.00
N ILE A 135 10.53 14.38 -29.69
CA ILE A 135 9.29 15.08 -29.30
C ILE A 135 8.11 14.11 -29.19
N ASP A 136 7.92 13.20 -30.15
CA ASP A 136 6.79 12.29 -30.14
C ASP A 136 6.86 11.29 -28.97
N ALA A 137 8.06 10.78 -28.69
CA ALA A 137 8.32 9.92 -27.55
C ALA A 137 8.07 10.67 -26.23
N PHE A 138 8.57 11.90 -26.12
CA PHE A 138 8.34 12.79 -24.97
C PHE A 138 6.86 13.06 -24.74
N LEU A 139 6.11 13.45 -25.78
CA LEU A 139 4.68 13.73 -25.66
C LEU A 139 3.87 12.50 -25.24
N ALA A 140 4.22 11.30 -25.73
CA ALA A 140 3.59 10.06 -25.31
C ALA A 140 3.79 9.81 -23.79
N ARG A 141 5.01 10.03 -23.29
CA ARG A 141 5.34 9.88 -21.86
C ARG A 141 4.68 10.95 -21.00
N MET A 142 4.62 12.19 -21.48
CA MET A 142 3.94 13.27 -20.77
C MET A 142 2.43 13.04 -20.61
N ARG A 143 1.77 12.35 -21.57
CA ARG A 143 0.37 11.92 -21.41
C ARG A 143 0.20 10.91 -20.27
N ALA A 144 1.10 9.93 -20.17
CA ALA A 144 1.10 8.96 -19.07
C ALA A 144 1.32 9.68 -17.72
N LYS A 145 2.29 10.58 -17.66
CA LYS A 145 2.58 11.40 -16.47
C LYS A 145 1.37 12.25 -16.05
N ARG A 146 0.69 12.91 -17.00
CA ARG A 146 -0.54 13.66 -16.74
C ARG A 146 -1.61 12.82 -16.04
N HIS A 147 -1.84 11.59 -16.51
CA HIS A 147 -2.82 10.70 -15.90
C HIS A 147 -2.42 10.30 -14.48
N ALA A 148 -1.14 9.96 -14.27
CA ALA A 148 -0.61 9.64 -12.94
C ALA A 148 -0.80 10.82 -11.95
N PHE A 149 -0.38 12.02 -12.34
CA PHE A 149 -0.47 13.22 -11.52
C PHE A 149 -1.92 13.62 -11.22
N SER A 150 -2.82 13.49 -12.21
CA SER A 150 -4.24 13.75 -12.01
C SER A 150 -4.89 12.76 -11.03
N ARG A 151 -4.49 11.48 -11.04
CA ARG A 151 -4.95 10.48 -10.04
C ARG A 151 -4.41 10.79 -8.64
N ALA A 152 -3.17 11.25 -8.56
CA ALA A 152 -2.50 11.54 -7.30
C ALA A 152 -3.06 12.81 -6.61
N GLY A 153 -3.64 13.74 -7.37
CA GLY A 153 -4.33 14.93 -6.85
C GLY A 153 -3.85 16.26 -7.44
N ALA A 154 -3.03 16.25 -8.50
CA ALA A 154 -2.61 17.45 -9.19
C ALA A 154 -3.80 18.17 -9.81
N ARG A 155 -3.83 19.50 -9.71
CA ARG A 155 -4.81 20.35 -10.40
C ARG A 155 -4.13 21.19 -11.46
N ASN A 156 -4.89 21.54 -12.50
CA ASN A 156 -4.46 22.42 -13.60
C ASN A 156 -3.11 22.01 -14.20
N TRP A 157 -2.93 20.70 -14.44
CA TRP A 157 -1.73 20.21 -15.13
C TRP A 157 -1.71 20.73 -16.57
N THR A 158 -0.63 21.42 -16.92
CA THR A 158 -0.40 21.97 -18.26
C THR A 158 1.01 21.64 -18.73
N LEU A 159 1.15 21.46 -20.04
CA LEU A 159 2.42 21.33 -20.72
C LEU A 159 2.46 22.39 -21.81
N GLN A 160 3.48 23.25 -21.76
CA GLN A 160 3.65 24.36 -22.68
C GLN A 160 4.97 24.21 -23.42
N ARG A 161 4.95 24.50 -24.73
CA ARG A 161 6.17 24.61 -25.54
C ARG A 161 6.59 26.07 -25.57
N ASN A 162 7.85 26.35 -25.32
CA ASN A 162 8.38 27.70 -25.43
C ASN A 162 8.45 28.11 -26.91
N LEU A 163 7.93 29.31 -27.24
CA LEU A 163 7.86 29.82 -28.60
C LEU A 163 9.19 30.46 -29.08
N HIS A 164 10.01 30.93 -28.15
CA HIS A 164 11.33 31.49 -28.45
C HIS A 164 12.38 30.39 -28.61
N THR A 165 12.26 29.32 -27.81
CA THR A 165 13.19 28.19 -27.81
C THR A 165 12.38 26.88 -27.94
N PRO A 166 12.13 26.38 -29.17
CA PRO A 166 11.23 25.24 -29.39
C PRO A 166 11.66 23.92 -28.77
N SER A 167 12.90 23.79 -28.31
CA SER A 167 13.41 22.65 -27.54
C SER A 167 13.02 22.70 -26.07
N LEU A 168 12.60 23.86 -25.54
CA LEU A 168 12.22 24.02 -24.14
C LEU A 168 10.72 23.76 -23.94
N TRP A 169 10.41 22.85 -23.03
CA TRP A 169 9.06 22.49 -22.63
C TRP A 169 8.90 22.71 -21.13
N THR A 170 7.81 23.36 -20.74
CA THR A 170 7.50 23.67 -19.35
C THR A 170 6.26 22.92 -18.92
N GLU A 171 6.41 22.02 -17.96
CA GLU A 171 5.32 21.38 -17.24
C GLU A 171 4.94 22.26 -16.05
N THR A 172 3.65 22.48 -15.81
CA THR A 172 3.16 23.20 -14.63
C THR A 172 1.98 22.45 -14.02
N PHE A 173 2.01 22.28 -12.70
CA PHE A 173 0.89 21.73 -11.95
C PHE A 173 0.72 22.44 -10.61
N ARG A 174 -0.49 22.37 -10.06
CA ARG A 174 -0.84 23.08 -8.82
C ARG A 174 -1.39 22.11 -7.79
N THR A 175 -0.98 22.28 -6.54
CA THR A 175 -1.57 21.60 -5.38
C THR A 175 -2.15 22.63 -4.42
N PRO A 176 -3.24 22.30 -3.68
CA PRO A 176 -3.87 23.26 -2.77
C PRO A 176 -3.02 23.65 -1.56
N THR A 177 -2.20 22.72 -1.08
CA THR A 177 -1.32 22.90 0.06
C THR A 177 0.04 22.23 -0.15
N TRP A 178 1.03 22.60 0.67
CA TRP A 178 2.31 21.90 0.76
C TRP A 178 2.15 20.42 1.12
N MET A 179 1.25 20.08 2.05
CA MET A 179 0.97 18.69 2.40
C MET A 179 0.40 17.91 1.22
N ASP A 180 -0.42 18.53 0.38
CA ASP A 180 -0.94 17.89 -0.83
C ASP A 180 0.15 17.66 -1.89
N PHE A 181 1.14 18.55 -1.97
CA PHE A 181 2.32 18.34 -2.81
C PHE A 181 3.13 17.13 -2.36
N LEU A 182 3.45 17.04 -1.07
CA LEU A 182 4.17 15.89 -0.51
C LEU A 182 3.38 14.58 -0.68
N ARG A 183 2.07 14.61 -0.43
CA ARG A 183 1.19 13.44 -0.61
C ARG A 183 1.08 13.02 -2.06
N LEU A 184 1.08 13.97 -3.00
CA LEU A 184 1.05 13.67 -4.42
C LEU A 184 2.27 12.83 -4.80
N HIS A 185 3.47 13.26 -4.42
CA HIS A 185 4.70 12.53 -4.73
C HIS A 185 4.76 11.16 -4.05
N HIS A 186 4.22 11.05 -2.82
CA HIS A 186 4.12 9.77 -2.12
C HIS A 186 3.09 8.80 -2.75
N ARG A 187 2.06 9.30 -3.45
CA ARG A 187 1.03 8.47 -4.10
C ARG A 187 1.44 7.96 -5.48
N LEU A 188 2.55 8.44 -6.04
CA LEU A 188 3.05 7.99 -7.33
C LEU A 188 3.64 6.58 -7.19
N THR A 189 3.21 5.68 -8.08
CA THR A 189 3.66 4.29 -8.10
C THR A 189 5.09 4.15 -8.63
N LEU A 190 5.73 2.99 -8.44
CA LEU A 190 7.05 2.69 -9.04
C LEU A 190 7.02 2.83 -10.57
N ALA A 191 5.96 2.37 -11.23
CA ALA A 191 5.78 2.52 -12.67
C ALA A 191 5.70 3.99 -13.10
N ASP A 192 5.12 4.87 -12.27
CA ASP A 192 5.08 6.30 -12.54
C ASP A 192 6.48 6.94 -12.42
N LYS A 193 7.34 6.43 -11.52
CA LYS A 193 8.74 6.88 -11.38
C LYS A 193 9.62 6.44 -12.55
N GLU A 194 9.37 5.28 -13.14
CA GLU A 194 10.04 4.87 -14.38
C GLU A 194 9.70 5.81 -15.55
N VAL A 195 8.50 6.40 -15.57
CA VAL A 195 8.15 7.43 -16.56
C VAL A 195 9.04 8.66 -16.38
N ASP A 196 9.26 9.09 -15.13
CA ASP A 196 10.17 10.20 -14.83
C ASP A 196 11.61 9.87 -15.23
N GLN A 197 12.14 8.69 -14.93
CA GLN A 197 13.49 8.28 -15.34
C GLN A 197 13.68 8.29 -16.86
N HIS A 198 12.69 7.81 -17.62
CA HIS A 198 12.74 7.88 -19.08
C HIS A 198 12.64 9.33 -19.58
N LEU A 199 11.88 10.20 -18.92
CA LEU A 199 11.85 11.64 -19.24
C LEU A 199 13.21 12.30 -18.98
N PHE A 200 13.92 11.92 -17.93
CA PHE A 200 15.30 12.34 -17.69
C PHE A 200 16.25 11.86 -18.80
N ALA A 201 16.09 10.62 -19.29
CA ALA A 201 16.91 10.10 -20.38
C ALA A 201 16.67 10.82 -21.73
N LEU A 202 15.46 11.34 -21.95
CA LEU A 202 15.11 12.13 -23.13
C LEU A 202 15.52 13.62 -23.01
N HIS A 203 15.97 14.05 -21.82
CA HIS A 203 16.43 15.40 -21.58
C HIS A 203 17.82 15.61 -22.20
N ALA A 204 17.91 16.54 -23.15
CA ALA A 204 19.13 16.86 -23.89
C ALA A 204 19.90 18.07 -23.33
N GLY A 205 19.48 18.62 -22.19
CA GLY A 205 20.16 19.75 -21.53
C GLY A 205 21.33 19.31 -20.63
N ASP A 206 22.34 20.18 -20.50
CA ASP A 206 23.53 19.96 -19.65
C ASP A 206 23.25 19.97 -18.14
N HIS A 207 22.02 20.29 -17.74
CA HIS A 207 21.60 20.37 -16.34
C HIS A 207 20.37 19.51 -16.11
N PRO A 208 20.22 18.91 -14.92
CA PRO A 208 18.98 18.22 -14.59
C PRO A 208 17.79 19.19 -14.73
N PRO A 209 16.60 18.70 -15.16
CA PRO A 209 15.41 19.52 -15.31
C PRO A 209 15.16 20.33 -14.04
N ARG A 210 15.04 21.64 -14.21
CA ARG A 210 14.89 22.57 -13.10
C ARG A 210 13.45 22.52 -12.62
N THR A 211 13.26 22.06 -11.38
CA THR A 211 11.99 22.17 -10.68
C THR A 211 11.98 23.47 -9.89
N VAL A 212 11.10 24.39 -10.27
CA VAL A 212 10.86 25.66 -9.57
C VAL A 212 9.53 25.55 -8.84
N LEU A 213 9.55 25.75 -7.52
CA LEU A 213 8.36 25.82 -6.68
C LEU A 213 8.05 27.28 -6.37
N SER A 214 6.79 27.69 -6.53
CA SER A 214 6.30 29.04 -6.22
C SER A 214 5.00 29.01 -5.44
#